data_AF-A0A7C9D7B4-F1
#
_entry.id   AF-A0A7C9D7B4-F1
#
_cell.length_a   1.000
_cell.length_b   1.000
_cell.length_c   1.000
_cell.angle_alpha   90.00
_cell.angle_beta   90.00
_cell.angle_gamma   90.00
#
_symmetry.space_group_name_H-M   'P 1'
#
loop_
_entity.id
_entity.type
_entity.pdbx_description
1 polymer ?
#
loop_
_entity_poly.entity_id
_entity_poly.type
_entity_poly.pdbx_seq_one_letter_code
_entity_poly.pdbx_strand_id
1 'polypeptide(L)'
;NRAKQRTEIPSLAILRHSSSIRKQRRERERKEEQGVLKMEEVVLFVDDLHKISYCRICHEAEFESCKELEAPCACSGTAKFAHRECIQRWCDEKGDTICEICLQGKHGTIKS
;
A
#
# COMPACT_ATOMS: atom_id res chain seq x y z
N ASN A 1 42.82 51.22 -27.91
CA ASN A 1 42.56 50.54 -26.64
C ASN A 1 41.56 51.32 -25.79
N ARG A 2 40.25 51.12 -26.03
CA ARG A 2 39.20 51.67 -25.16
C ARG A 2 38.27 50.52 -24.79
N ALA A 3 38.58 49.88 -23.67
CA ALA A 3 37.77 48.83 -23.09
C ALA A 3 36.40 49.43 -22.73
N LYS A 4 35.35 48.92 -23.39
CA LYS A 4 33.96 49.21 -23.04
C LYS A 4 33.66 48.56 -21.68
N GLN A 5 33.87 49.26 -20.58
CA GLN A 5 33.28 48.86 -19.31
C GLN A 5 31.79 49.15 -19.39
N ARG A 6 30.98 48.13 -19.69
CA ARG A 6 29.52 48.18 -19.57
C ARG A 6 29.19 48.20 -18.08
N THR A 7 28.81 49.35 -17.55
CA THR A 7 28.17 49.45 -16.25
C THR A 7 26.73 48.95 -16.41
N GLU A 8 26.39 47.83 -15.78
CA GLU A 8 25.00 47.35 -15.78
C GLU A 8 24.14 48.33 -14.98
N ILE A 9 23.05 48.83 -15.60
CA ILE A 9 22.11 49.74 -14.96
C ILE A 9 21.53 49.03 -13.71
N PRO A 10 21.56 49.64 -12.51
CA PRO A 10 21.15 48.99 -11.25
C PRO A 10 19.78 48.27 -11.31
N SER A 11 18.84 48.79 -12.11
CA SER A 11 17.52 48.18 -12.33
C SER A 11 17.56 46.80 -13.03
N LEU A 12 18.50 46.55 -13.94
CA LEU A 12 18.64 45.26 -14.63
C LEU A 12 19.26 44.20 -13.71
N ALA A 13 20.17 44.60 -12.82
CA ALA A 13 20.72 43.72 -11.78
C ALA A 13 19.63 43.26 -10.80
N ILE A 14 18.72 44.15 -10.40
CA ILE A 14 17.56 43.83 -9.54
C ILE A 14 16.58 42.89 -10.26
N LEU A 15 16.28 43.13 -11.53
CA LEU A 15 15.39 42.24 -12.31
C LEU A 15 16.01 40.84 -12.50
N ARG A 16 17.33 40.75 -12.73
CA ARG A 16 18.04 39.47 -12.75
C ARG A 16 18.01 38.76 -11.40
N HIS A 17 18.19 39.50 -10.30
CA HIS A 17 18.14 38.93 -8.95
C HIS A 17 16.74 38.38 -8.61
N SER A 18 15.67 39.15 -8.86
CA SER A 18 14.28 38.70 -8.68
C SER A 18 13.91 37.51 -9.59
N SER A 19 14.44 37.45 -10.81
CA SER A 19 14.26 36.32 -11.73
C SER A 19 15.01 35.07 -11.23
N SER A 20 16.19 35.25 -10.63
CA SER A 20 16.96 34.17 -10.01
C SER A 20 16.23 33.59 -8.79
N ILE A 21 15.67 34.43 -7.92
CA ILE A 21 14.85 34.00 -6.76
C ILE A 21 13.61 33.22 -7.22
N ARG A 22 12.89 33.71 -8.24
CA ARG A 22 11.72 33.00 -8.81
C ARG A 22 12.10 31.63 -9.36
N LYS A 23 13.25 31.51 -10.02
CA LYS A 23 13.76 30.24 -10.55
C LYS A 23 14.14 29.28 -9.41
N GLN A 24 14.82 29.76 -8.38
CA GLN A 24 15.18 28.98 -7.19
C GLN A 24 13.94 28.48 -6.43
N ARG A 25 12.92 29.34 -6.26
CA ARG A 25 11.66 28.97 -5.61
C ARG A 25 10.94 27.85 -6.37
N ARG A 26 10.81 27.97 -7.70
CA ARG A 26 10.23 26.92 -8.56
C ARG A 26 11.00 25.60 -8.50
N GLU A 27 12.33 25.67 -8.43
CA GLU A 27 13.16 24.47 -8.30
C GLU A 27 12.98 23.79 -6.93
N ARG A 28 12.81 24.58 -5.87
CA ARG A 28 12.50 24.06 -4.52
C ARG A 28 11.10 23.43 -4.47
N GLU A 29 10.09 24.09 -5.04
CA GLU A 29 8.72 23.56 -5.16
C GLU A 29 8.71 22.25 -5.95
N ARG A 30 9.45 22.14 -7.07
CA ARG A 30 9.62 20.86 -7.80
C ARG A 30 10.30 19.78 -6.99
N LYS A 31 11.33 20.11 -6.20
CA LYS A 31 12.01 19.15 -5.33
C LYS A 31 11.10 18.68 -4.20
N GLU A 32 10.26 19.56 -3.68
CA GLU A 32 9.24 19.26 -2.67
C GLU A 32 8.14 18.36 -3.25
N GLU A 33 7.55 18.71 -4.40
CA GLU A 33 6.60 17.87 -5.14
C GLU A 33 7.19 16.49 -5.46
N GLN A 34 8.45 16.43 -5.94
CA GLN A 34 9.14 15.17 -6.21
C GLN A 34 9.36 14.34 -4.92
N GLY A 35 9.63 15.00 -3.79
CA GLY A 35 9.75 14.37 -2.48
C GLY A 35 8.42 13.79 -1.99
N VAL A 36 7.32 14.52 -2.18
CA VAL A 36 5.96 14.06 -1.86
C VAL A 36 5.57 12.85 -2.70
N LEU A 37 5.77 12.90 -4.03
CA LEU A 37 5.48 11.78 -4.93
C LEU A 37 6.29 10.52 -4.57
N LYS A 38 7.56 10.71 -4.21
CA LYS A 38 8.43 9.61 -3.78
C LYS A 38 8.00 9.02 -2.43
N MET A 39 7.47 9.84 -1.52
CA MET A 39 6.92 9.37 -0.25
C MET A 39 5.60 8.63 -0.44
N GLU A 40 4.71 9.15 -1.30
CA GLU A 40 3.41 8.55 -1.63
C GLU A 40 3.57 7.16 -2.27
N GLU A 41 4.55 7.01 -3.18
CA GLU A 41 4.92 5.71 -3.76
C GLU A 41 5.36 4.69 -2.69
N VAL A 42 6.10 5.14 -1.67
CA VAL A 42 6.51 4.28 -0.56
C VAL A 42 5.31 3.88 0.31
N VAL A 43 4.40 4.81 0.62
CA VAL A 43 3.20 4.54 1.45
C VAL A 43 2.31 3.48 0.81
N LEU A 44 2.08 3.59 -0.51
CA LEU A 44 1.28 2.60 -1.25
C LEU A 44 1.90 1.18 -1.18
N PHE A 45 3.23 1.07 -1.13
CA PHE A 45 3.91 -0.22 -1.09
C PHE A 45 3.83 -0.90 0.29
N VAL A 46 3.76 -0.13 1.38
CA VAL A 46 3.67 -0.69 2.75
C VAL A 46 2.27 -1.19 3.08
N ASP A 47 1.20 -0.59 2.53
CA ASP A 47 -0.18 -1.01 2.80
C ASP A 47 -0.50 -2.40 2.26
N ASP A 48 0.04 -2.77 1.10
CA ASP A 48 -0.14 -4.13 0.55
C ASP A 48 0.69 -5.17 1.29
N LEU A 49 1.81 -4.76 1.89
CA LEU A 49 2.63 -5.64 2.74
C LEU A 49 2.02 -5.82 4.14
N HIS A 50 1.13 -4.96 4.60
CA HIS A 50 0.58 -4.99 5.98
C HIS A 50 -0.80 -5.64 6.12
N LYS A 51 -1.37 -6.22 5.06
CA LYS A 51 -2.64 -6.97 5.16
C LYS A 51 -2.39 -8.33 5.81
N ILE A 52 -2.32 -8.33 7.13
CA ILE A 52 -2.21 -9.54 7.96
C ILE A 52 -3.63 -9.99 8.34
N SER A 53 -3.93 -11.25 8.06
CA SER A 53 -5.17 -11.90 8.40
C SER A 53 -4.90 -13.09 9.34
N TYR A 54 -5.88 -13.46 10.15
CA TYR A 54 -5.73 -14.53 11.13
C TYR A 54 -6.56 -15.73 10.71
N CYS A 55 -5.99 -16.93 10.80
CA CYS A 55 -6.76 -18.15 10.63
C CYS A 55 -7.75 -18.29 11.81
N ARG A 56 -9.06 -18.35 11.52
CA ARG A 56 -10.09 -18.48 12.57
C ARG A 56 -10.07 -19.82 13.35
N ILE A 57 -9.21 -20.76 12.96
CA ILE A 57 -9.15 -22.12 13.52
C ILE A 57 -7.91 -22.26 14.43
N CYS A 58 -6.71 -21.94 13.92
CA CYS A 58 -5.47 -22.01 14.73
C CYS A 58 -5.03 -20.67 15.34
N HIS A 59 -5.68 -19.56 14.96
CA HIS A 59 -5.37 -18.19 15.40
C HIS A 59 -3.96 -17.69 15.03
N GLU A 60 -3.29 -18.34 14.09
CA GLU A 60 -2.01 -17.88 13.56
C GLU A 60 -2.22 -16.75 12.54
N ALA A 61 -1.27 -15.82 12.54
CA ALA A 61 -1.25 -14.64 11.69
C ALA A 61 -0.51 -14.96 10.38
N GLU A 62 -1.14 -14.68 9.25
CA GLU A 62 -0.56 -14.86 7.92
C GLU A 62 -0.84 -13.65 7.05
N PHE A 63 0.02 -13.41 6.07
CA PHE A 63 -0.25 -12.38 5.08
C PHE A 63 -1.46 -12.81 4.22
N GLU A 64 -2.36 -11.87 3.92
CA GLU A 64 -3.54 -12.14 3.09
C GLU A 64 -3.16 -12.49 1.63
N SER A 65 -1.92 -12.16 1.22
CA SER A 65 -1.33 -12.62 -0.05
C SER A 65 -0.79 -14.06 0.00
N CYS A 66 -0.73 -14.68 1.17
CA CYS A 66 -0.28 -16.06 1.30
C CYS A 66 -1.37 -17.01 0.77
N LYS A 67 -0.99 -17.94 -0.11
CA LYS A 67 -1.91 -18.90 -0.77
C LYS A 67 -2.54 -19.90 0.21
N GLU A 68 -2.25 -19.78 1.49
CA GLU A 68 -2.66 -20.72 2.53
C GLU A 68 -3.99 -20.30 3.18
N LEU A 69 -4.31 -18.99 3.21
CA LEU A 69 -5.59 -18.48 3.73
C LEU A 69 -6.68 -18.47 2.65
N GLU A 70 -7.77 -19.18 2.92
CA GLU A 70 -8.95 -19.27 2.06
C GLU A 70 -10.16 -18.69 2.80
N ALA A 71 -11.18 -18.26 2.03
CA ALA A 71 -12.46 -17.80 2.56
C ALA A 71 -13.54 -18.87 2.32
N PRO A 72 -13.67 -19.90 3.19
CA PRO A 72 -14.53 -21.04 2.93
C PRO A 72 -16.03 -20.73 3.06
N CYS A 73 -16.42 -19.56 3.54
CA CYS A 73 -17.83 -19.17 3.73
C CYS A 73 -18.04 -17.70 3.39
N ALA A 74 -19.30 -17.29 3.28
CA ALA A 74 -19.69 -15.88 3.16
C ALA A 74 -19.49 -15.06 4.45
N CYS A 75 -18.74 -15.59 5.42
CA CYS A 75 -18.40 -14.87 6.64
C CYS A 75 -17.60 -13.61 6.31
N SER A 76 -17.76 -12.55 7.09
CA SER A 76 -17.10 -11.26 6.88
C SER A 76 -16.08 -10.94 7.96
N GLY A 77 -15.19 -9.98 7.70
CA GLY A 77 -14.16 -9.56 8.65
C GLY A 77 -13.07 -10.61 8.85
N THR A 78 -12.44 -10.66 10.03
CA THR A 78 -11.34 -11.58 10.35
C THR A 78 -11.79 -13.05 10.41
N ALA A 79 -13.06 -13.30 10.73
CA ALA A 79 -13.64 -14.64 10.76
C ALA A 79 -13.87 -15.25 9.37
N LYS A 80 -13.59 -14.52 8.28
CA LYS A 80 -13.71 -15.04 6.92
C LYS A 80 -12.57 -15.98 6.54
N PHE A 81 -11.41 -15.85 7.16
CA PHE A 81 -10.19 -16.56 6.74
C PHE A 81 -9.85 -17.78 7.58
N ALA A 82 -9.37 -18.83 6.91
CA ALA A 82 -8.81 -20.01 7.55
C ALA A 82 -7.76 -20.66 6.65
N HIS A 83 -6.77 -21.32 7.24
CA HIS A 83 -5.80 -22.10 6.46
C HIS A 83 -6.48 -23.26 5.77
N ARG A 84 -6.07 -23.57 4.54
CA ARG A 84 -6.55 -24.74 3.79
C ARG A 84 -6.43 -26.04 4.60
N GLU A 85 -5.30 -26.26 5.26
CA GLU A 85 -5.10 -27.45 6.11
C GLU A 85 -6.03 -27.44 7.33
N CYS A 86 -6.22 -26.28 7.98
CA CYS A 86 -7.15 -26.17 9.10
C CYS A 86 -8.60 -26.41 8.67
N ILE A 87 -8.99 -25.95 7.47
CA ILE A 87 -10.32 -26.19 6.91
C ILE A 87 -10.54 -27.68 6.66
N GLN A 88 -9.53 -28.38 6.11
CA GLN A 88 -9.57 -29.81 5.85
C GLN A 88 -9.69 -30.61 7.16
N ARG A 89 -8.79 -30.36 8.12
CA ARG A 89 -8.83 -31.00 9.45
C ARG A 89 -10.17 -30.81 10.13
N TRP A 90 -10.70 -29.59 10.11
CA TRP A 90 -12.01 -29.32 10.69
C TRP A 90 -13.13 -30.11 9.99
N CYS A 91 -13.10 -30.28 8.66
CA CYS A 91 -14.06 -31.13 7.95
C CYS A 91 -13.94 -32.60 8.41
N ASP A 92 -12.71 -33.09 8.55
CA ASP A 92 -12.43 -34.48 8.91
C ASP A 92 -12.85 -34.78 10.35
N GLU A 93 -12.65 -33.83 11.28
CA GLU A 93 -12.97 -33.98 12.70
C GLU A 93 -14.44 -33.71 13.03
N LYS A 94 -15.05 -32.67 12.44
CA LYS A 94 -16.48 -32.34 12.67
C LYS A 94 -17.43 -33.17 11.82
N GLY A 95 -17.00 -33.60 10.64
CA GLY A 95 -17.84 -34.29 9.65
C GLY A 95 -18.90 -33.40 9.01
N ASP A 96 -18.91 -32.10 9.31
CA ASP A 96 -19.93 -31.16 8.86
C ASP A 96 -19.36 -30.19 7.83
N THR A 97 -20.18 -29.78 6.86
CA THR A 97 -19.77 -28.87 5.78
C THR A 97 -20.40 -27.48 5.92
N ILE A 98 -21.18 -27.29 6.97
CA ILE A 98 -21.89 -26.05 7.28
C ILE A 98 -21.06 -25.20 8.24
N CYS A 99 -20.84 -23.93 7.88
CA CYS A 99 -20.18 -22.99 8.77
C CYS A 99 -21.06 -22.66 9.98
N GLU A 100 -20.54 -22.81 11.19
CA GLU A 100 -21.26 -22.50 12.44
C GLU A 100 -21.60 -21.02 12.67
N ILE A 101 -20.96 -20.11 11.93
CA ILE A 101 -21.15 -18.66 12.08
C ILE A 101 -22.24 -18.15 11.13
N CYS A 102 -22.14 -18.49 9.85
CA CYS A 102 -23.06 -17.99 8.82
C CYS A 102 -24.11 -19.02 8.38
N LEU A 103 -24.05 -20.24 8.91
CA LEU A 103 -24.95 -21.37 8.62
C LEU A 103 -25.06 -21.72 7.12
N GLN A 104 -24.04 -21.34 6.34
CA GLN A 104 -23.94 -21.64 4.91
C GLN A 104 -22.90 -22.74 4.67
N GLY A 105 -23.13 -23.53 3.63
CA GLY A 105 -22.19 -24.53 3.16
C GLY A 105 -20.90 -23.89 2.65
N LYS A 106 -19.78 -24.61 2.78
CA LYS A 106 -18.49 -24.06 2.34
C LYS A 106 -18.48 -23.78 0.83
N HIS A 107 -18.07 -22.58 0.43
CA HIS A 107 -17.84 -22.20 -0.97
C HIS A 107 -16.37 -22.41 -1.29
N GLY A 108 -16.07 -23.19 -2.34
CA GLY A 108 -14.69 -23.43 -2.76
C GLY A 108 -14.24 -24.85 -2.47
N THR A 109 -13.79 -25.48 -3.55
CA THR A 109 -13.25 -26.83 -3.68
C THR A 109 -12.32 -27.29 -2.56
N ILE A 110 -12.88 -27.98 -1.57
CA ILE A 110 -12.18 -29.10 -0.92
C ILE A 110 -12.54 -30.33 -1.77
N LYS A 111 -11.87 -30.48 -2.91
CA LYS A 111 -11.90 -31.75 -3.63
C LYS A 111 -10.79 -32.61 -3.03
N SER A 112 -11.21 -33.79 -2.57
CA SER A 112 -10.38 -34.94 -2.21
C SER A 112 -9.29 -35.22 -3.23
#